data_AF-A0A7R7B656-F1
#
_entry.id   AF-A0A7R7B656-F1
#
_cell.length_a   1.000
_cell.length_b   1.000
_cell.length_c   1.000
_cell.angle_alpha   90.00
_cell.angle_beta   90.00
_cell.angle_gamma   90.00
#
_symmetry.space_group_name_H-M   'P 1'
#
loop_
_entity.id
_entity.type
_entity.pdbx_description
1 polymer ?
#
loop_
_entity_poly.entity_id
_entity_poly.type
_entity_poly.pdbx_seq_one_letter_code
_entity_poly.pdbx_strand_id
1 'polypeptide(L)'
;MSASAWAEPQSKLIAATRRDGLGSRLLAMANAKSVADAFGYRFGFTWNRRAVSDKTFHVVDVVDKIFSAEFIEKHWLGARIRESDFDVLDAAALKQFGLDQGARQRHSRGWICDDFRILDPFRGDEAGLFDTSRALLGFGFSDNVRQAIDAAARNRFPRPMAALHLRSGDIVRGKYRTRLVFGRKVIPSTLARAIVSELSSMGLATLLIGEDRATLDYLKAETGASLADDFGAGAFEDRTLRAFFEMALMARCQRIYAGSSIFASIASLMGGIPLVETKTLFDRSRAAEIILDELKGHQADYHPLEAAFGYQAAFLNLEDRIDPARARDILGKARGLDPDNDVYALKMASACFREHDYSSGEAILRSLMTTQFRARPQIPLPMMKVLGDEASGGFVLARDFEFFLAAANAGHPCAAACSAWIRQQVSAEMKPALALARLSVSAEPANRMFRKIERRIRRGRKPKAGRLAKLRWRLAGLTRF
;
A
#
# COMPACT_ATOMS: atom_id res chain seq x y z
N MET A 1 -40.01 -28.95 38.78
CA MET A 1 -38.53 -28.93 38.99
C MET A 1 -37.88 -29.67 37.83
N SER A 2 -36.78 -29.09 37.34
CA SER A 2 -35.70 -29.68 36.51
C SER A 2 -36.00 -30.06 35.05
N ALA A 3 -35.51 -29.20 34.14
CA ALA A 3 -34.55 -29.60 33.11
C ALA A 3 -33.87 -28.32 32.58
N SER A 4 -32.86 -27.81 33.31
CA SER A 4 -31.96 -26.81 32.74
C SER A 4 -30.97 -27.55 31.85
N ALA A 5 -31.19 -27.47 30.54
CA ALA A 5 -30.16 -27.77 29.56
C ALA A 5 -28.95 -26.89 29.88
N TRP A 6 -27.82 -27.52 30.19
CA TRP A 6 -26.53 -26.85 30.28
C TRP A 6 -26.23 -26.28 28.90
N ALA A 7 -26.45 -24.97 28.72
CA ALA A 7 -25.93 -24.26 27.58
C ALA A 7 -24.41 -24.35 27.67
N GLU A 8 -23.77 -25.10 26.76
CA GLU A 8 -22.33 -25.03 26.58
C GLU A 8 -21.93 -23.55 26.47
N PRO A 9 -20.89 -23.09 27.18
CA PRO A 9 -20.42 -21.73 27.01
C PRO A 9 -20.03 -21.58 25.54
N GLN A 10 -20.74 -20.70 24.81
CA GLN A 10 -20.41 -20.38 23.42
C GLN A 10 -18.91 -20.16 23.32
N SER A 11 -18.21 -21.08 22.65
CA SER A 11 -16.80 -20.94 22.33
C SER A 11 -16.56 -19.53 21.75
N LYS A 12 -15.68 -18.76 22.40
CA LYS A 12 -15.40 -17.39 21.99
C LYS A 12 -14.90 -17.37 20.54
N LEU A 13 -15.31 -16.36 19.79
CA LEU A 13 -15.04 -16.26 18.35
C LEU A 13 -13.86 -15.34 18.07
N ILE A 14 -12.93 -15.76 17.22
CA ILE A 14 -11.97 -14.87 16.54
C ILE A 14 -12.43 -14.71 15.09
N ALA A 15 -12.77 -13.49 14.70
CA ALA A 15 -13.32 -13.14 13.40
C ALA A 15 -12.31 -12.35 12.55
N ALA A 16 -12.09 -12.80 11.31
CA ALA A 16 -11.42 -11.99 10.28
C ALA A 16 -12.47 -11.26 9.44
N THR A 17 -12.38 -9.93 9.35
CA THR A 17 -13.39 -9.08 8.69
C THR A 17 -12.86 -8.20 7.56
N ARG A 18 -11.56 -8.31 7.23
CA ARG A 18 -10.94 -7.53 6.15
C ARG A 18 -11.69 -7.66 4.82
N ARG A 19 -11.77 -6.53 4.10
CA ARG A 19 -12.51 -6.40 2.83
C ARG A 19 -11.64 -5.97 1.65
N ASP A 20 -10.34 -5.82 1.85
CA ASP A 20 -9.36 -5.48 0.80
C ASP A 20 -9.02 -6.69 -0.08
N GLY A 21 -7.87 -6.69 -0.75
CA GLY A 21 -7.51 -7.68 -1.78
C GLY A 21 -7.35 -9.12 -1.25
N LEU A 22 -7.34 -10.09 -2.16
CA LEU A 22 -7.30 -11.54 -1.87
C LEU A 22 -6.25 -11.90 -0.81
N GLY A 23 -4.98 -11.55 -1.04
CA GLY A 23 -3.90 -11.87 -0.12
C GLY A 23 -4.08 -11.26 1.27
N SER A 24 -4.60 -10.03 1.35
CA SER A 24 -4.88 -9.36 2.63
C SER A 24 -5.97 -10.06 3.43
N ARG A 25 -7.02 -10.55 2.78
CA ARG A 25 -8.06 -11.33 3.46
C ARG A 25 -7.52 -12.67 3.93
N LEU A 26 -6.79 -13.39 3.09
CA LEU A 26 -6.17 -14.67 3.45
C LEU A 26 -5.20 -14.52 4.63
N LEU A 27 -4.41 -13.44 4.68
CA LEU A 27 -3.44 -13.22 5.75
C LEU A 27 -4.15 -12.93 7.08
N ALA A 28 -5.17 -12.08 7.05
CA ALA A 28 -6.01 -11.81 8.23
C ALA A 28 -6.69 -13.09 8.72
N MET A 29 -7.24 -13.90 7.81
CA MET A 29 -7.81 -15.21 8.15
C MET A 29 -6.77 -16.15 8.77
N ALA A 30 -5.54 -16.19 8.24
CA ALA A 30 -4.51 -17.09 8.74
C ALA A 30 -4.06 -16.69 10.15
N ASN A 31 -3.87 -15.39 10.38
CA ASN A 31 -3.60 -14.84 11.72
C ASN A 31 -4.75 -15.15 12.68
N ALA A 32 -5.99 -14.84 12.31
CA ALA A 32 -7.18 -15.07 13.12
C ALA A 32 -7.37 -16.55 13.48
N LYS A 33 -7.21 -17.46 12.50
CA LYS A 33 -7.33 -18.90 12.73
C LYS A 33 -6.19 -19.41 13.61
N SER A 34 -4.96 -18.96 13.38
CA SER A 34 -3.80 -19.36 14.21
C SER A 34 -3.99 -18.97 15.67
N VAL A 35 -4.49 -17.76 15.93
CA VAL A 35 -4.88 -17.33 17.28
C VAL A 35 -6.01 -18.20 17.82
N ALA A 36 -7.06 -18.43 17.04
CA ALA A 36 -8.18 -19.26 17.48
C ALA A 36 -7.73 -20.67 17.88
N ASP A 37 -6.88 -21.31 17.07
CA ASP A 37 -6.33 -22.64 17.32
C ASP A 37 -5.49 -22.66 18.62
N ALA A 38 -4.63 -21.66 18.83
CA ALA A 38 -3.77 -21.56 20.00
C ALA A 38 -4.54 -21.44 21.33
N PHE A 39 -5.73 -20.84 21.30
CA PHE A 39 -6.57 -20.64 22.49
C PHE A 39 -7.81 -21.55 22.56
N GLY A 40 -7.98 -22.48 21.62
CA GLY A 40 -9.16 -23.36 21.57
C GLY A 40 -10.47 -22.62 21.26
N TYR A 41 -10.39 -21.49 20.58
CA TYR A 41 -11.52 -20.63 20.22
C TYR A 41 -12.08 -20.98 18.84
N ARG A 42 -13.31 -20.55 18.58
CA ARG A 42 -13.91 -20.71 17.25
C ARG A 42 -13.29 -19.69 16.29
N PHE A 43 -12.87 -20.16 15.13
CA PHE A 43 -12.52 -19.28 14.00
C PHE A 43 -13.73 -18.99 13.12
N GLY A 44 -13.87 -17.73 12.68
CA GLY A 44 -14.78 -17.38 11.59
C GLY A 44 -14.28 -16.21 10.73
N PHE A 45 -14.90 -16.03 9.57
CA PHE A 45 -14.52 -14.96 8.65
C PHE A 45 -15.72 -14.38 7.91
N THR A 46 -15.62 -13.11 7.52
CA THR A 46 -16.58 -12.50 6.59
C THR A 46 -16.03 -12.52 5.17
N TRP A 47 -16.90 -12.83 4.21
CA TRP A 47 -16.56 -12.78 2.79
C TRP A 47 -17.80 -12.51 1.96
N ASN A 48 -17.67 -11.72 0.89
CA ASN A 48 -18.82 -11.36 0.07
C ASN A 48 -19.26 -12.52 -0.85
N ARG A 49 -20.57 -12.72 -0.99
CA ARG A 49 -21.17 -13.55 -2.06
C ARG A 49 -21.35 -12.81 -3.38
N ARG A 50 -20.83 -11.59 -3.48
CA ARG A 50 -20.74 -10.84 -4.73
C ARG A 50 -19.28 -10.52 -4.99
N ALA A 51 -18.83 -10.78 -6.21
CA ALA A 51 -17.46 -10.46 -6.61
C ALA A 51 -17.23 -8.97 -6.37
N VAL A 52 -16.12 -8.65 -5.72
CA VAL A 52 -15.70 -7.25 -5.54
C VAL A 52 -14.59 -7.01 -6.54
N SER A 53 -14.90 -6.21 -7.56
CA SER A 53 -13.90 -5.68 -8.48
C SER A 53 -13.73 -4.18 -8.25
N ASP A 54 -12.53 -3.72 -7.89
CA ASP A 54 -12.10 -2.42 -8.39
C ASP A 54 -11.68 -2.71 -9.84
N LYS A 55 -12.42 -2.18 -10.84
CA LYS A 55 -12.48 -2.64 -12.24
C LYS A 55 -11.13 -2.80 -12.96
N THR A 56 -10.01 -2.41 -12.34
CA THR A 56 -8.69 -2.34 -12.94
C THR A 56 -7.60 -3.14 -12.20
N PHE A 57 -7.66 -3.31 -10.87
CA PHE A 57 -6.48 -3.81 -10.11
C PHE A 57 -6.75 -4.83 -8.99
N HIS A 58 -7.97 -4.91 -8.44
CA HIS A 58 -8.29 -5.87 -7.37
C HIS A 58 -9.53 -6.66 -7.75
N VAL A 59 -9.35 -7.95 -8.02
CA VAL A 59 -10.44 -8.91 -8.17
C VAL A 59 -10.41 -9.82 -6.95
N VAL A 60 -11.52 -9.84 -6.21
CA VAL A 60 -11.76 -10.85 -5.19
C VAL A 60 -13.05 -11.55 -5.53
N ASP A 61 -12.94 -12.82 -5.92
CA ASP A 61 -14.08 -13.67 -6.24
C ASP A 61 -14.99 -13.93 -5.03
N VAL A 62 -16.17 -14.46 -5.32
CA VAL A 62 -17.16 -14.86 -4.31
C VAL A 62 -16.63 -16.00 -3.45
N VAL A 63 -17.12 -16.08 -2.21
CA VAL A 63 -16.68 -17.09 -1.23
C VAL A 63 -16.74 -18.52 -1.78
N ASP A 64 -17.77 -18.85 -2.54
CA ASP A 64 -18.06 -20.18 -3.08
C ASP A 64 -17.05 -20.61 -4.17
N LYS A 65 -16.30 -19.67 -4.76
CA LYS A 65 -15.21 -19.98 -5.68
C LYS A 65 -13.90 -20.28 -4.95
N ILE A 66 -13.70 -19.74 -3.75
CA ILE A 66 -12.44 -19.83 -3.02
C ILE A 66 -12.42 -21.03 -2.08
N PHE A 67 -13.53 -21.25 -1.36
CA PHE A 67 -13.62 -22.22 -0.27
C PHE A 67 -14.62 -23.33 -0.59
N SER A 68 -14.41 -24.50 0.00
CA SER A 68 -15.34 -25.62 -0.08
C SER A 68 -16.62 -25.34 0.69
N ALA A 69 -17.72 -26.02 0.33
CA ALA A 69 -19.00 -25.90 1.01
C ALA A 69 -18.88 -26.21 2.52
N GLU A 70 -18.14 -27.26 2.88
CA GLU A 70 -17.88 -27.65 4.27
C GLU A 70 -17.18 -26.54 5.06
N PHE A 71 -16.15 -25.91 4.48
CA PHE A 71 -15.43 -24.83 5.15
C PHE A 71 -16.31 -23.59 5.34
N ILE A 72 -17.14 -23.29 4.35
CA ILE A 72 -18.10 -22.18 4.40
C ILE A 72 -19.12 -22.45 5.51
N GLU A 73 -19.74 -23.63 5.55
CA GLU A 73 -20.73 -23.99 6.58
C GLU A 73 -20.19 -23.84 8.00
N LYS A 74 -18.93 -24.25 8.21
CA LYS A 74 -18.30 -24.23 9.53
C LYS A 74 -17.86 -22.84 9.98
N HIS A 75 -17.26 -22.05 9.08
CA HIS A 75 -16.49 -20.86 9.44
C HIS A 75 -17.02 -19.54 8.87
N TRP A 76 -17.88 -19.54 7.87
CA TRP A 76 -18.34 -18.29 7.25
C TRP A 76 -19.42 -17.59 8.09
N LEU A 77 -19.15 -16.34 8.47
CA LEU A 77 -20.02 -15.51 9.30
C LEU A 77 -21.00 -14.67 8.47
N GLY A 78 -21.03 -14.86 7.15
CA GLY A 78 -21.77 -14.04 6.20
C GLY A 78 -20.91 -12.95 5.55
N ALA A 79 -21.56 -12.08 4.76
CA ALA A 79 -20.87 -10.98 4.08
C ALA A 79 -20.36 -9.89 5.02
N ARG A 80 -21.03 -9.71 6.17
CA ARG A 80 -20.68 -8.75 7.22
C ARG A 80 -21.19 -9.26 8.56
N ILE A 81 -20.50 -8.85 9.62
CA ILE A 81 -20.97 -8.94 11.00
C ILE A 81 -21.23 -7.54 11.55
N ARG A 82 -21.94 -7.47 12.67
CA ARG A 82 -22.09 -6.23 13.44
C ARG A 82 -20.82 -6.02 14.26
N GLU A 83 -19.90 -5.19 13.75
CA GLU A 83 -18.58 -4.96 14.35
C GLU A 83 -18.66 -4.44 15.80
N SER A 84 -19.75 -3.77 16.20
CA SER A 84 -19.97 -3.31 17.59
C SER A 84 -20.14 -4.43 18.61
N ASP A 85 -20.35 -5.67 18.15
CA ASP A 85 -20.55 -6.83 19.03
C ASP A 85 -19.22 -7.52 19.37
N PHE A 86 -18.09 -7.00 18.86
CA PHE A 86 -16.75 -7.57 18.97
C PHE A 86 -15.75 -6.51 19.45
N ASP A 87 -14.76 -6.94 20.22
CA ASP A 87 -13.58 -6.10 20.52
C ASP A 87 -12.54 -6.25 19.39
N VAL A 88 -11.66 -5.27 19.22
CA VAL A 88 -10.56 -5.36 18.24
C VAL A 88 -9.35 -6.01 18.91
N LEU A 89 -8.84 -7.08 18.30
CA LEU A 89 -7.61 -7.72 18.73
C LEU A 89 -6.42 -7.00 18.10
N ASP A 90 -5.60 -6.39 18.94
CA ASP A 90 -4.29 -5.88 18.56
C ASP A 90 -3.18 -6.63 19.30
N ALA A 91 -1.93 -6.32 18.97
CA ALA A 91 -0.77 -6.98 19.59
C ALA A 91 -0.70 -6.79 21.11
N ALA A 92 -1.17 -5.66 21.64
CA ALA A 92 -1.16 -5.41 23.08
C ALA A 92 -2.23 -6.27 23.79
N ALA A 93 -3.43 -6.33 23.21
CA ALA A 93 -4.51 -7.22 23.64
C ALA A 93 -4.15 -8.70 23.48
N LEU A 94 -3.28 -9.07 22.55
CA LEU A 94 -2.81 -10.45 22.45
C LEU A 94 -1.75 -10.78 23.52
N LYS A 95 -0.88 -9.84 23.87
CA LYS A 95 0.17 -10.03 24.90
C LYS A 95 -0.36 -10.03 26.33
N GLN A 96 -1.33 -9.15 26.62
CA GLN A 96 -1.81 -8.95 27.99
C GLN A 96 -2.74 -10.07 28.48
N PHE A 97 -3.29 -10.87 27.57
CA PHE A 97 -4.38 -11.78 27.90
C PHE A 97 -4.01 -13.23 27.57
N GLY A 98 -4.09 -14.11 28.57
CA GLY A 98 -4.84 -15.33 28.32
C GLY A 98 -6.25 -14.87 28.00
N LEU A 99 -6.73 -15.02 26.77
CA LEU A 99 -7.94 -14.37 26.21
C LEU A 99 -9.24 -14.58 27.05
N ASP A 100 -9.16 -15.39 28.10
CA ASP A 100 -10.25 -15.69 29.03
C ASP A 100 -10.66 -14.57 29.99
N GLN A 101 -9.76 -13.67 30.37
CA GLN A 101 -10.11 -12.60 31.33
C GLN A 101 -10.79 -11.37 30.69
N GLY A 102 -10.46 -11.01 29.44
CA GLY A 102 -10.98 -9.79 28.79
C GLY A 102 -12.44 -9.88 28.34
N ALA A 103 -12.83 -10.99 27.72
CA ALA A 103 -14.20 -11.18 27.20
C ALA A 103 -15.24 -11.50 28.29
N ARG A 104 -14.84 -11.63 29.57
CA ARG A 104 -15.79 -11.67 30.71
C ARG A 104 -16.16 -10.27 31.20
N GLN A 105 -15.33 -9.25 30.95
CA GLN A 105 -15.56 -7.88 31.43
C GLN A 105 -16.38 -7.01 30.47
N ARG A 106 -16.51 -7.42 29.21
CA ARG A 106 -17.33 -6.76 28.19
C ARG A 106 -18.22 -7.82 27.58
N HIS A 107 -19.52 -7.56 27.41
CA HIS A 107 -20.49 -8.45 26.77
C HIS A 107 -20.21 -8.66 25.26
N SER A 108 -18.96 -8.97 24.93
CA SER A 108 -18.42 -9.10 23.58
C SER A 108 -18.56 -10.55 23.13
N ARG A 109 -18.98 -10.74 21.88
CA ARG A 109 -19.14 -12.08 21.28
C ARG A 109 -17.80 -12.70 20.88
N GLY A 110 -16.72 -11.92 20.94
CA GLY A 110 -15.39 -12.34 20.54
C GLY A 110 -14.51 -11.18 20.08
N TRP A 111 -13.55 -11.49 19.24
CA TRP A 111 -12.55 -10.52 18.78
C TRP A 111 -12.48 -10.42 17.26
N ILE A 112 -12.25 -9.23 16.74
CA ILE A 112 -11.88 -8.99 15.34
C ILE A 112 -10.36 -8.98 15.23
N CYS A 113 -9.80 -9.87 14.41
CA CYS A 113 -8.38 -10.00 14.15
C CYS A 113 -8.11 -9.68 12.67
N ASP A 114 -7.79 -8.42 12.39
CA ASP A 114 -7.55 -7.93 11.02
C ASP A 114 -6.15 -7.34 10.81
N ASP A 115 -5.34 -7.14 11.86
CA ASP A 115 -3.98 -6.62 11.72
C ASP A 115 -3.01 -7.71 11.19
N PHE A 116 -2.31 -7.39 10.11
CA PHE A 116 -1.31 -8.27 9.49
C PHE A 116 -0.10 -8.51 10.39
N ARG A 117 0.18 -7.57 11.30
CA ARG A 117 1.35 -7.56 12.17
C ARG A 117 1.04 -7.97 13.61
N ILE A 118 -0.18 -8.46 13.85
CA ILE A 118 -0.63 -8.84 15.19
C ILE A 118 0.29 -9.87 15.86
N LEU A 119 0.92 -10.73 15.05
CA LEU A 119 1.82 -11.79 15.50
C LEU A 119 3.31 -11.41 15.42
N ASP A 120 3.67 -10.24 14.85
CA ASP A 120 5.06 -9.80 14.75
C ASP A 120 5.80 -9.80 16.10
N PRO A 121 5.17 -9.37 17.22
CA PRO A 121 5.83 -9.37 18.52
C PRO A 121 6.10 -10.75 19.13
N PHE A 122 5.54 -11.81 18.55
CA PHE A 122 5.69 -13.21 18.99
C PHE A 122 6.70 -13.97 18.11
N ARG A 123 7.41 -13.26 17.23
CA ARG A 123 8.55 -13.81 16.48
C ARG A 123 9.78 -13.82 17.39
N GLY A 124 10.45 -14.97 17.54
CA GLY A 124 11.64 -15.10 18.40
C GLY A 124 11.46 -16.20 19.45
N ASP A 125 11.71 -15.91 20.72
CA ASP A 125 11.65 -16.89 21.82
C ASP A 125 10.24 -17.48 22.06
N GLU A 126 9.19 -16.76 21.60
CA GLU A 126 7.79 -17.22 21.61
C GLU A 126 7.38 -17.85 20.26
N ALA A 127 8.34 -18.12 19.36
CA ALA A 127 8.08 -18.76 18.08
C ALA A 127 7.51 -20.17 18.30
N GLY A 128 6.32 -20.40 17.74
CA GLY A 128 5.62 -21.68 17.83
C GLY A 128 4.28 -21.64 18.56
N LEU A 129 3.98 -20.57 19.32
CA LEU A 129 2.65 -20.40 19.89
C LEU A 129 1.57 -20.26 18.81
N PHE A 130 1.91 -19.55 17.73
CA PHE A 130 1.04 -19.30 16.59
C PHE A 130 1.65 -19.88 15.32
N ASP A 131 0.98 -20.86 14.72
CA ASP A 131 1.36 -21.43 13.43
C ASP A 131 0.43 -20.92 12.30
N THR A 132 0.81 -19.80 11.68
CA THR A 132 0.03 -19.20 10.59
C THR A 132 0.14 -19.97 9.27
N SER A 133 1.25 -20.67 9.06
CA SER A 133 1.44 -21.52 7.87
C SER A 133 0.48 -22.70 7.92
N ARG A 134 0.46 -23.43 9.04
CA ARG A 134 -0.50 -24.52 9.26
C ARG A 134 -1.95 -24.03 9.21
N ALA A 135 -2.23 -22.86 9.79
CA ALA A 135 -3.56 -22.28 9.72
C ALA A 135 -4.02 -22.04 8.27
N LEU A 136 -3.15 -21.45 7.44
CA LEU A 136 -3.41 -21.18 6.02
C LEU A 136 -3.57 -22.47 5.21
N LEU A 137 -2.66 -23.44 5.40
CA LEU A 137 -2.71 -24.74 4.72
C LEU A 137 -3.94 -25.56 5.14
N GLY A 138 -4.46 -25.33 6.34
CA GLY A 138 -5.68 -25.93 6.86
C GLY A 138 -6.98 -25.27 6.39
N PHE A 139 -6.93 -24.27 5.50
CA PHE A 139 -8.15 -23.74 4.89
C PHE A 139 -8.77 -24.77 3.94
N GLY A 140 -10.08 -24.99 4.06
CA GLY A 140 -10.83 -25.81 3.12
C GLY A 140 -11.07 -25.06 1.82
N PHE A 141 -10.07 -25.04 0.95
CA PHE A 141 -10.17 -24.46 -0.38
C PHE A 141 -11.11 -25.27 -1.28
N SER A 142 -11.72 -24.61 -2.26
CA SER A 142 -12.54 -25.26 -3.29
C SER A 142 -11.70 -26.19 -4.18
N ASP A 143 -12.36 -27.12 -4.89
CA ASP A 143 -11.66 -28.06 -5.78
C ASP A 143 -10.82 -27.35 -6.84
N ASN A 144 -11.35 -26.29 -7.44
CA ASN A 144 -10.64 -25.54 -8.47
C ASN A 144 -9.38 -24.85 -7.91
N VAL A 145 -9.46 -24.28 -6.70
CA VAL A 145 -8.30 -23.68 -6.03
C VAL A 145 -7.27 -24.76 -5.66
N ARG A 146 -7.72 -25.91 -5.13
CA ARG A 146 -6.84 -27.04 -4.85
C ARG A 146 -6.13 -27.53 -6.11
N GLN A 147 -6.86 -27.70 -7.21
CA GLN A 147 -6.28 -28.10 -8.50
C GLN A 147 -5.20 -27.12 -8.99
N ALA A 148 -5.41 -25.81 -8.81
CA ALA A 148 -4.40 -24.79 -9.15
C ALA A 148 -3.15 -24.91 -8.27
N ILE A 149 -3.31 -25.09 -6.97
CA ILE A 149 -2.20 -25.31 -6.03
C ILE A 149 -1.45 -26.61 -6.38
N ASP A 150 -2.17 -27.70 -6.63
CA ASP A 150 -1.60 -29.00 -6.96
C ASP A 150 -0.89 -28.98 -8.32
N ALA A 151 -1.40 -28.22 -9.29
CA ALA A 151 -0.73 -28.03 -10.58
C ALA A 151 0.62 -27.34 -10.38
N ALA A 152 0.71 -26.32 -9.53
CA ALA A 152 1.99 -25.73 -9.17
C ALA A 152 2.90 -26.75 -8.45
N ALA A 153 2.34 -27.63 -7.60
CA ALA A 153 3.04 -28.71 -6.90
C ALA A 153 3.57 -29.85 -7.81
N ARG A 154 3.07 -29.98 -9.04
CA ARG A 154 3.58 -30.96 -10.02
C ARG A 154 4.75 -30.46 -10.87
N ASN A 155 5.00 -29.15 -10.90
CA ASN A 155 6.10 -28.58 -11.67
C ASN A 155 7.47 -29.05 -11.14
N ARG A 156 8.45 -29.22 -12.02
CA ARG A 156 9.84 -29.50 -11.62
C ARG A 156 10.70 -28.31 -12.00
N PHE A 157 11.42 -27.78 -11.02
CA PHE A 157 12.40 -26.73 -11.29
C PHE A 157 13.69 -27.36 -11.81
N PRO A 158 14.28 -26.80 -12.88
CA PRO A 158 15.49 -27.37 -13.49
C PRO A 158 16.71 -27.23 -12.57
N ARG A 159 16.69 -26.24 -11.67
CA ARG A 159 17.68 -25.98 -10.63
C ARG A 159 17.00 -25.24 -9.47
N PRO A 160 17.65 -25.11 -8.30
CA PRO A 160 17.08 -24.33 -7.22
C PRO A 160 16.75 -22.90 -7.65
N MET A 161 15.57 -22.41 -7.24
CA MET A 161 15.06 -21.11 -7.67
C MET A 161 14.81 -20.17 -6.49
N ALA A 162 15.01 -18.87 -6.73
CA ALA A 162 14.41 -17.81 -5.95
C ALA A 162 13.27 -17.16 -6.76
N ALA A 163 12.18 -16.80 -6.09
CA ALA A 163 11.14 -16.01 -6.71
C ALA A 163 11.46 -14.51 -6.58
N LEU A 164 11.23 -13.74 -7.64
CA LEU A 164 11.29 -12.29 -7.63
C LEU A 164 9.90 -11.74 -7.99
N HIS A 165 9.22 -11.16 -6.99
CA HIS A 165 7.87 -10.64 -7.14
C HIS A 165 7.86 -9.14 -7.42
N LEU A 166 7.54 -8.77 -8.66
CA LEU A 166 7.44 -7.41 -9.17
C LEU A 166 5.99 -6.92 -9.09
N ARG A 167 5.59 -6.48 -7.90
CA ARG A 167 4.29 -5.84 -7.67
C ARG A 167 4.24 -4.50 -8.43
N SER A 168 3.19 -4.26 -9.22
CA SER A 168 2.99 -2.98 -9.92
C SER A 168 1.60 -2.41 -9.65
N GLY A 169 0.59 -2.92 -10.38
CA GLY A 169 -0.83 -2.67 -10.16
C GLY A 169 -1.19 -1.23 -9.87
N ASP A 170 -2.04 -1.05 -8.86
CA ASP A 170 -2.56 0.25 -8.46
C ASP A 170 -1.51 1.21 -7.87
N ILE A 171 -0.36 0.68 -7.44
CA ILE A 171 0.74 1.45 -6.83
C ILE A 171 1.61 2.11 -7.90
N VAL A 172 1.86 1.46 -9.03
CA VAL A 172 2.66 2.06 -10.12
C VAL A 172 1.76 2.64 -11.20
N ARG A 173 0.72 1.91 -11.61
CA ARG A 173 -0.15 2.28 -12.75
C ARG A 173 -1.46 2.92 -12.32
N GLY A 174 -1.82 2.83 -11.05
CA GLY A 174 -3.10 3.30 -10.55
C GLY A 174 -3.04 4.64 -9.82
N LYS A 175 -4.10 4.86 -9.03
CA LYS A 175 -4.31 6.07 -8.22
C LYS A 175 -3.35 6.20 -7.03
N TYR A 176 -2.62 5.14 -6.69
CA TYR A 176 -1.74 5.14 -5.52
C TYR A 176 -0.28 5.50 -5.83
N ARG A 177 0.06 5.76 -7.11
CA ARG A 177 1.42 6.17 -7.51
C ARG A 177 1.90 7.48 -6.93
N THR A 178 0.97 8.35 -6.54
CA THR A 178 1.28 9.61 -5.83
C THR A 178 1.54 9.40 -4.34
N ARG A 179 1.34 8.20 -3.79
CA ARG A 179 1.49 7.88 -2.36
C ARG A 179 2.80 7.15 -2.11
N LEU A 180 3.86 7.92 -1.89
CA LEU A 180 5.24 7.44 -1.75
C LEU A 180 5.41 6.32 -0.71
N VAL A 181 4.61 6.32 0.37
CA VAL A 181 4.64 5.26 1.40
C VAL A 181 4.34 3.87 0.84
N PHE A 182 3.62 3.76 -0.28
CA PHE A 182 3.37 2.48 -0.93
C PHE A 182 4.51 2.02 -1.82
N GLY A 183 5.49 2.88 -2.12
CA GLY A 183 6.68 2.50 -2.88
C GLY A 183 7.44 1.33 -2.25
N ARG A 184 7.47 1.22 -0.91
CA ARG A 184 8.07 0.07 -0.18
C ARG A 184 7.41 -1.29 -0.45
N LYS A 185 6.26 -1.32 -1.14
CA LYS A 185 5.58 -2.57 -1.55
C LYS A 185 6.08 -3.08 -2.90
N VAL A 186 6.81 -2.25 -3.64
CA VAL A 186 7.22 -2.48 -5.03
C VAL A 186 8.73 -2.59 -5.09
N ILE A 187 9.21 -3.61 -5.80
CA ILE A 187 10.58 -3.60 -6.31
C ILE A 187 10.52 -2.89 -7.65
N PRO A 188 11.28 -1.80 -7.88
CA PRO A 188 11.34 -1.17 -9.19
C PRO A 188 11.77 -2.22 -10.23
N SER A 189 10.99 -2.37 -11.30
CA SER A 189 11.30 -3.31 -12.39
C SER A 189 12.66 -3.01 -13.05
N THR A 190 13.09 -1.75 -12.99
CA THR A 190 14.42 -1.25 -13.39
C THR A 190 15.58 -1.76 -12.51
N LEU A 191 15.31 -2.40 -11.38
CA LEU A 191 16.32 -3.06 -10.54
C LEU A 191 16.38 -4.58 -10.81
N ALA A 192 15.41 -5.13 -11.55
CA ALA A 192 15.22 -6.58 -11.65
C ALA A 192 16.39 -7.30 -12.34
N ARG A 193 17.00 -6.73 -13.39
CA ARG A 193 18.15 -7.34 -14.08
C ARG A 193 19.32 -7.57 -13.14
N ALA A 194 19.67 -6.56 -12.34
CA ALA A 194 20.74 -6.68 -11.35
C ALA A 194 20.41 -7.70 -10.25
N ILE A 195 19.14 -7.75 -9.79
CA ILE A 195 18.71 -8.79 -8.84
C ILE A 195 18.86 -10.18 -9.46
N VAL A 196 18.44 -10.40 -10.70
CA VAL A 196 18.59 -11.71 -11.37
C VAL A 196 20.06 -12.09 -11.50
N SER A 197 20.92 -11.15 -11.87
CA SER A 197 22.38 -11.37 -11.93
C SER A 197 22.95 -11.78 -10.58
N GLU A 198 22.56 -11.10 -9.51
CA GLU A 198 23.02 -11.40 -8.14
C GLU A 198 22.50 -12.76 -7.65
N LEU A 199 21.27 -13.13 -7.97
CA LEU A 199 20.75 -14.46 -7.65
C LEU A 199 21.47 -15.56 -8.45
N SER A 200 21.82 -15.28 -9.71
CA SER A 200 22.58 -16.21 -10.53
C SER A 200 24.00 -16.42 -10.01
N SER A 201 24.67 -15.39 -9.48
CA SER A 201 25.99 -15.53 -8.85
C SER A 201 25.94 -16.40 -7.58
N MET A 202 24.79 -16.44 -6.90
CA MET A 202 24.50 -17.36 -5.80
C MET A 202 24.08 -18.77 -6.25
N GLY A 203 24.12 -19.06 -7.55
CA GLY A 203 23.75 -20.37 -8.11
C GLY A 203 22.24 -20.60 -8.23
N LEU A 204 21.40 -19.58 -8.06
CA LEU A 204 19.94 -19.69 -8.12
C LEU A 204 19.41 -19.32 -9.50
N ALA A 205 18.37 -20.01 -9.97
CA ALA A 205 17.52 -19.47 -11.04
C ALA A 205 16.54 -18.45 -10.46
N THR A 206 16.00 -17.60 -11.33
CA THR A 206 14.95 -16.66 -10.93
C THR A 206 13.62 -17.02 -11.59
N LEU A 207 12.57 -17.12 -10.76
CA LEU A 207 11.18 -17.12 -11.17
C LEU A 207 10.63 -15.70 -11.05
N LEU A 208 10.29 -15.05 -12.18
CA LEU A 208 9.67 -13.73 -12.18
C LEU A 208 8.15 -13.86 -12.08
N ILE A 209 7.56 -13.15 -11.12
CA ILE A 209 6.11 -13.02 -10.94
C ILE A 209 5.76 -11.54 -10.92
N GLY A 210 4.90 -11.09 -11.82
CA GLY A 210 4.49 -9.69 -11.90
C GLY A 210 3.26 -9.50 -12.76
N GLU A 211 2.73 -8.28 -12.77
CA GLU A 211 1.48 -7.96 -13.47
C GLU A 211 1.70 -7.41 -14.89
N ASP A 212 2.87 -6.84 -15.18
CA ASP A 212 3.14 -6.23 -16.49
C ASP A 212 3.84 -7.19 -17.44
N ARG A 213 3.09 -7.68 -18.44
CA ARG A 213 3.60 -8.69 -19.34
C ARG A 213 4.78 -8.23 -20.19
N ALA A 214 4.71 -7.01 -20.74
CA ALA A 214 5.79 -6.47 -21.58
C ALA A 214 7.12 -6.36 -20.81
N THR A 215 7.10 -5.80 -19.59
CA THR A 215 8.29 -5.76 -18.73
C THR A 215 8.80 -7.16 -18.38
N LEU A 216 7.91 -8.12 -18.11
CA LEU A 216 8.33 -9.49 -17.80
C LEU A 216 8.97 -10.19 -19.00
N ASP A 217 8.43 -10.01 -20.21
CA ASP A 217 9.00 -10.58 -21.43
C ASP A 217 10.38 -9.98 -21.74
N TYR A 218 10.53 -8.65 -21.60
CA TYR A 218 11.84 -7.98 -21.68
C TYR A 218 12.84 -8.56 -20.66
N LEU A 219 12.46 -8.62 -19.38
CA LEU A 219 13.35 -9.13 -18.34
C LEU A 219 13.72 -10.60 -18.57
N LYS A 220 12.79 -11.44 -19.05
CA LYS A 220 13.09 -12.82 -19.43
C LYS A 220 14.11 -12.87 -20.57
N ALA A 221 13.91 -12.09 -21.63
CA ALA A 221 14.82 -12.06 -22.78
C ALA A 221 16.23 -11.63 -22.37
N GLU A 222 16.34 -10.62 -21.50
CA GLU A 222 17.61 -10.04 -21.08
C GLU A 222 18.36 -10.85 -20.01
N THR A 223 17.66 -11.71 -19.27
CA THR A 223 18.27 -12.36 -18.08
C THR A 223 18.17 -13.88 -18.09
N GLY A 224 17.37 -14.46 -18.98
CA GLY A 224 17.06 -15.90 -18.98
C GLY A 224 16.22 -16.36 -17.78
N ALA A 225 15.64 -15.44 -17.01
CA ALA A 225 14.72 -15.79 -15.93
C ALA A 225 13.45 -16.47 -16.47
N SER A 226 12.86 -17.35 -15.65
CA SER A 226 11.62 -18.04 -16.01
C SER A 226 10.40 -17.24 -15.56
N LEU A 227 9.32 -17.29 -16.34
CA LEU A 227 8.03 -16.71 -15.97
C LEU A 227 7.11 -17.79 -15.40
N ALA A 228 6.07 -17.40 -14.67
CA ALA A 228 5.05 -18.33 -14.19
C ALA A 228 4.38 -19.13 -15.35
N ASP A 229 4.25 -18.50 -16.52
CA ASP A 229 3.66 -19.14 -17.70
C ASP A 229 4.51 -20.31 -18.23
N ASP A 230 5.82 -20.29 -18.01
CA ASP A 230 6.72 -21.39 -18.37
C ASP A 230 6.42 -22.67 -17.56
N PHE A 231 5.66 -22.53 -16.48
CA PHE A 231 5.21 -23.61 -15.59
C PHE A 231 3.70 -23.88 -15.70
N GLY A 232 3.02 -23.25 -16.66
CA GLY A 232 1.60 -23.49 -16.93
C GLY A 232 0.63 -22.48 -16.30
N ALA A 233 1.09 -21.36 -15.75
CA ALA A 233 0.18 -20.32 -15.23
C ALA A 233 -0.80 -19.79 -16.31
N GLY A 234 -0.37 -19.77 -17.58
CA GLY A 234 -1.20 -19.35 -18.72
C GLY A 234 -2.42 -20.25 -18.98
N ALA A 235 -2.46 -21.46 -18.43
CA ALA A 235 -3.62 -22.35 -18.56
C ALA A 235 -4.82 -21.91 -17.69
N PHE A 236 -4.63 -20.98 -16.76
CA PHE A 236 -5.67 -20.48 -15.87
C PHE A 236 -6.20 -19.13 -16.36
N GLU A 237 -7.32 -19.15 -17.08
CA GLU A 237 -8.02 -17.92 -17.51
C GLU A 237 -8.62 -17.14 -16.33
N ASP A 238 -9.09 -17.86 -15.31
CA ASP A 238 -9.60 -17.26 -14.08
C ASP A 238 -8.43 -16.67 -13.26
N ARG A 239 -8.44 -15.34 -13.08
CA ARG A 239 -7.38 -14.60 -12.39
C ARG A 239 -7.17 -15.04 -10.95
N THR A 240 -8.21 -15.51 -10.27
CA THR A 240 -8.10 -16.01 -8.90
C THR A 240 -7.36 -17.34 -8.89
N LEU A 241 -7.73 -18.27 -9.77
CA LEU A 241 -7.02 -19.55 -9.89
C LEU A 241 -5.56 -19.35 -10.30
N ARG A 242 -5.30 -18.45 -11.25
CA ARG A 242 -3.94 -18.07 -11.63
C ARG A 242 -3.15 -17.49 -10.45
N ALA A 243 -3.76 -16.63 -9.64
CA ALA A 243 -3.12 -16.09 -8.45
C ALA A 243 -2.75 -17.19 -7.43
N PHE A 244 -3.62 -18.16 -7.18
CA PHE A 244 -3.31 -19.30 -6.32
C PHE A 244 -2.20 -20.18 -6.89
N PHE A 245 -2.22 -20.44 -8.20
CA PHE A 245 -1.14 -21.15 -8.88
C PHE A 245 0.20 -20.42 -8.72
N GLU A 246 0.25 -19.11 -8.99
CA GLU A 246 1.46 -18.30 -8.88
C GLU A 246 1.99 -18.24 -7.43
N MET A 247 1.11 -18.06 -6.43
CA MET A 247 1.49 -18.11 -5.02
C MET A 247 2.06 -19.49 -4.64
N ALA A 248 1.41 -20.58 -5.08
CA ALA A 248 1.89 -21.93 -4.83
C ALA A 248 3.20 -22.24 -5.56
N LEU A 249 3.42 -21.68 -6.75
CA LEU A 249 4.67 -21.85 -7.48
C LEU A 249 5.82 -21.11 -6.77
N MET A 250 5.59 -19.87 -6.33
CA MET A 250 6.53 -19.10 -5.51
C MET A 250 6.87 -19.81 -4.19
N ALA A 251 5.87 -20.43 -3.56
CA ALA A 251 6.01 -21.15 -2.29
C ALA A 251 6.99 -22.34 -2.37
N ARG A 252 7.34 -22.80 -3.57
CA ARG A 252 8.31 -23.87 -3.82
C ARG A 252 9.74 -23.39 -4.03
N CYS A 253 9.94 -22.10 -4.22
CA CYS A 253 11.27 -21.53 -4.34
C CYS A 253 12.00 -21.62 -2.98
N GLN A 254 13.32 -21.48 -2.97
CA GLN A 254 14.07 -21.47 -1.69
C GLN A 254 13.76 -20.23 -0.84
N ARG A 255 13.40 -19.13 -1.50
CA ARG A 255 13.08 -17.82 -0.91
C ARG A 255 12.36 -16.95 -1.92
N ILE A 256 11.67 -15.93 -1.42
CA ILE A 256 10.97 -14.93 -2.23
C ILE A 256 11.60 -13.56 -1.97
N TYR A 257 12.02 -12.87 -3.02
CA TYR A 257 12.38 -11.46 -2.99
C TYR A 257 11.17 -10.61 -3.40
N ALA A 258 10.73 -9.74 -2.49
CA ALA A 258 9.63 -8.82 -2.75
C ALA A 258 9.80 -7.54 -1.92
N GLY A 259 9.03 -6.50 -2.25
CA GLY A 259 8.71 -5.47 -1.27
C GLY A 259 7.76 -6.01 -0.20
N SER A 260 7.12 -5.13 0.56
CA SER A 260 6.08 -5.49 1.55
C SER A 260 4.71 -5.88 0.92
N SER A 261 4.74 -6.66 -0.17
CA SER A 261 3.55 -7.17 -0.86
C SER A 261 2.91 -8.32 -0.06
N ILE A 262 1.63 -8.16 0.30
CA ILE A 262 0.89 -9.21 1.01
C ILE A 262 0.72 -10.47 0.16
N PHE A 263 0.69 -10.35 -1.17
CA PHE A 263 0.68 -11.51 -2.09
C PHE A 263 1.90 -12.40 -1.86
N ALA A 264 3.10 -11.79 -1.81
CA ALA A 264 4.33 -12.49 -1.52
C ALA A 264 4.40 -13.03 -0.09
N SER A 265 3.79 -12.33 0.88
CA SER A 265 3.64 -12.84 2.25
C SER A 265 2.81 -14.12 2.32
N ILE A 266 1.72 -14.22 1.55
CA ILE A 266 0.93 -15.46 1.47
C ILE A 266 1.75 -16.59 0.84
N ALA A 267 2.42 -16.34 -0.28
CA ALA A 267 3.28 -17.36 -0.90
C ALA A 267 4.38 -17.86 0.05
N SER A 268 5.01 -16.95 0.81
CA SER A 268 5.98 -17.28 1.84
C SER A 268 5.38 -18.15 2.95
N LEU A 269 4.18 -17.80 3.45
CA LEU A 269 3.46 -18.60 4.43
C LEU A 269 3.04 -19.98 3.91
N MET A 270 2.61 -20.07 2.64
CA MET A 270 2.24 -21.35 2.01
C MET A 270 3.43 -22.30 1.93
N GLY A 271 4.63 -21.79 1.65
CA GLY A 271 5.84 -22.59 1.51
C GLY A 271 6.61 -22.81 2.81
N GLY A 272 6.31 -22.03 3.85
CA GLY A 272 7.18 -21.94 5.03
C GLY A 272 8.57 -21.42 4.69
N ILE A 273 8.70 -20.58 3.65
CA ILE A 273 9.98 -20.11 3.11
C ILE A 273 10.21 -18.62 3.40
N PRO A 274 11.47 -18.15 3.46
CA PRO A 274 11.77 -16.75 3.76
C PRO A 274 11.23 -15.76 2.70
N LEU A 275 10.63 -14.67 3.18
CA LEU A 275 10.36 -13.46 2.41
C LEU A 275 11.46 -12.42 2.71
N VAL A 276 12.22 -12.05 1.68
CA VAL A 276 13.44 -11.24 1.79
C VAL A 276 13.23 -9.89 1.09
N GLU A 277 13.58 -8.80 1.78
CA GLU A 277 13.61 -7.47 1.17
C GLU A 277 14.88 -7.30 0.31
N THR A 278 14.78 -6.64 -0.84
CA THR A 278 15.92 -6.45 -1.76
C THR A 278 17.06 -5.59 -1.20
N LYS A 279 16.83 -4.86 -0.10
CA LYS A 279 17.88 -4.11 0.60
C LYS A 279 19.00 -4.99 1.15
N THR A 280 18.80 -6.32 1.23
CA THR A 280 19.85 -7.27 1.59
C THR A 280 20.81 -7.55 0.45
N LEU A 281 20.46 -7.21 -0.79
CA LEU A 281 21.29 -7.39 -1.99
C LEU A 281 22.04 -6.11 -2.33
N PHE A 282 21.36 -4.96 -2.25
CA PHE A 282 21.93 -3.66 -2.57
C PHE A 282 21.55 -2.63 -1.51
N ASP A 283 22.52 -1.84 -1.06
CA ASP A 283 22.21 -0.66 -0.25
C ASP A 283 21.46 0.39 -1.10
N ARG A 284 20.90 1.41 -0.43
CA ARG A 284 20.08 2.45 -1.09
C ARG A 284 20.84 3.19 -2.20
N SER A 285 22.10 3.55 -1.97
CA SER A 285 22.94 4.25 -2.95
C SER A 285 23.13 3.40 -4.18
N ARG A 286 23.55 2.15 -3.95
CA ARG A 286 23.86 1.23 -5.04
C ARG A 286 22.61 0.89 -5.84
N ALA A 287 21.48 0.67 -5.18
CA ALA A 287 20.20 0.45 -5.85
C ALA A 287 19.79 1.65 -6.72
N ALA A 288 20.00 2.89 -6.25
CA ALA A 288 19.69 4.08 -7.02
C ALA A 288 20.57 4.20 -8.27
N GLU A 289 21.87 3.93 -8.15
CA GLU A 289 22.80 3.94 -9.29
C GLU A 289 22.39 2.92 -10.36
N ILE A 290 22.17 1.67 -9.95
CA ILE A 290 21.75 0.59 -10.86
C ILE A 290 20.47 0.99 -11.61
N ILE A 291 19.48 1.53 -10.91
CA ILE A 291 18.22 1.96 -11.52
C ILE A 291 18.46 3.08 -12.55
N LEU A 292 19.28 4.08 -12.21
CA LEU A 292 19.56 5.20 -13.11
C LEU A 292 20.37 4.76 -14.34
N ASP A 293 21.31 3.84 -14.17
CA ASP A 293 22.12 3.27 -15.25
C ASP A 293 21.25 2.43 -16.19
N GLU A 294 20.37 1.58 -15.65
CA GLU A 294 19.39 0.81 -16.45
C GLU A 294 18.52 1.75 -17.28
N LEU A 295 17.95 2.78 -16.65
CA LEU A 295 17.10 3.75 -17.33
C LEU A 295 17.85 4.57 -18.40
N LYS A 296 19.16 4.78 -18.26
CA LYS A 296 19.94 5.50 -19.27
C LYS A 296 20.00 4.74 -20.60
N GLY A 297 20.09 3.41 -20.55
CA GLY A 297 20.16 2.56 -21.75
C GLY A 297 18.81 2.03 -22.22
N HIS A 298 17.88 1.79 -21.30
CA HIS A 298 16.73 0.91 -21.51
C HIS A 298 15.38 1.54 -21.12
N GLN A 299 15.28 2.86 -20.95
CA GLN A 299 14.02 3.51 -20.56
C GLN A 299 12.82 3.10 -21.44
N ALA A 300 13.05 2.93 -22.74
CA ALA A 300 12.01 2.61 -23.72
C ALA A 300 11.53 1.14 -23.66
N ASP A 301 12.31 0.26 -23.03
CA ASP A 301 11.97 -1.15 -22.85
C ASP A 301 10.97 -1.35 -21.69
N TYR A 302 10.78 -0.32 -20.87
CA TYR A 302 9.81 -0.29 -19.79
C TYR A 302 8.57 0.52 -20.19
N HIS A 303 7.42 0.13 -19.64
CA HIS A 303 6.24 0.99 -19.69
C HIS A 303 6.55 2.36 -19.06
N PRO A 304 6.04 3.49 -19.59
CA PRO A 304 6.40 4.82 -19.09
C PRO A 304 6.22 5.01 -17.57
N LEU A 305 5.12 4.49 -17.01
CA LEU A 305 4.88 4.55 -15.56
C LEU A 305 5.83 3.66 -14.72
N GLU A 306 6.34 2.56 -15.28
CA GLU A 306 7.36 1.73 -14.62
C GLU A 306 8.69 2.49 -14.59
N ALA A 307 9.08 3.10 -15.72
CA ALA A 307 10.28 3.91 -15.80
C ALA A 307 10.20 5.17 -14.91
N ALA A 308 9.04 5.84 -14.87
CA ALA A 308 8.78 6.96 -13.95
C ALA A 308 8.93 6.52 -12.48
N PHE A 309 8.41 5.34 -12.14
CA PHE A 309 8.57 4.76 -10.81
C PHE A 309 10.03 4.40 -10.52
N GLY A 310 10.81 3.94 -11.50
CA GLY A 310 12.25 3.74 -11.39
C GLY A 310 12.97 5.03 -10.97
N TYR A 311 12.76 6.14 -11.69
CA TYR A 311 13.31 7.44 -11.29
C TYR A 311 12.83 7.90 -9.90
N GLN A 312 11.54 7.69 -9.57
CA GLN A 312 11.01 7.98 -8.24
C GLN A 312 11.74 7.18 -7.15
N ALA A 313 11.96 5.88 -7.36
CA ALA A 313 12.63 5.00 -6.42
C ALA A 313 14.12 5.38 -6.25
N ALA A 314 14.80 5.70 -7.35
CA ALA A 314 16.17 6.22 -7.30
C ALA A 314 16.26 7.52 -6.51
N PHE A 315 15.35 8.47 -6.73
CA PHE A 315 15.27 9.69 -5.92
C PHE A 315 15.05 9.38 -4.44
N LEU A 316 14.07 8.54 -4.09
CA LEU A 316 13.76 8.21 -2.69
C LEU A 316 14.93 7.53 -1.97
N ASN A 317 15.72 6.74 -2.68
CA ASN A 317 16.93 6.12 -2.14
C ASN A 317 18.07 7.12 -1.90
N LEU A 318 18.04 8.28 -2.56
CA LEU A 318 19.04 9.35 -2.44
C LEU A 318 18.53 10.57 -1.66
N GLU A 319 17.25 10.60 -1.29
CA GLU A 319 16.51 11.80 -0.84
C GLU A 319 17.26 12.59 0.24
N ASP A 320 17.86 11.91 1.21
CA ASP A 320 18.49 12.54 2.38
C ASP A 320 19.82 13.25 2.06
N ARG A 321 20.43 12.99 0.91
CA ARG A 321 21.77 13.49 0.53
C ARG A 321 21.85 14.07 -0.89
N ILE A 322 20.73 14.10 -1.61
CA ILE A 322 20.69 14.57 -2.98
C ILE A 322 20.62 16.10 -3.03
N ASP A 323 21.45 16.71 -3.86
CA ASP A 323 21.39 18.15 -4.11
C ASP A 323 20.17 18.51 -4.99
N PRO A 324 19.71 19.78 -4.96
CA PRO A 324 18.52 20.21 -5.71
C PRO A 324 18.62 20.04 -7.23
N ALA A 325 19.82 20.17 -7.81
CA ALA A 325 20.00 20.06 -9.26
C ALA A 325 19.86 18.60 -9.70
N ARG A 326 20.49 17.67 -8.98
CA ARG A 326 20.33 16.23 -9.23
C ARG A 326 18.90 15.75 -8.93
N ALA A 327 18.27 16.26 -7.88
CA ALA A 327 16.85 15.98 -7.60
C ALA A 327 15.96 16.42 -8.77
N ARG A 328 16.22 17.61 -9.33
CA ARG A 328 15.49 18.15 -10.49
C ARG A 328 15.72 17.33 -11.76
N ASP A 329 16.93 16.84 -12.02
CA ASP A 329 17.20 15.96 -13.18
C ASP A 329 16.38 14.66 -13.08
N ILE A 330 16.50 13.95 -11.94
CA ILE A 330 15.84 12.65 -11.75
C ILE A 330 14.32 12.79 -11.76
N LEU A 331 13.77 13.71 -10.95
CA LEU A 331 12.32 13.92 -10.86
C LEU A 331 11.74 14.60 -12.10
N GLY A 332 12.55 15.36 -12.84
CA GLY A 332 12.18 15.91 -14.13
C GLY A 332 11.94 14.81 -15.17
N LYS A 333 12.83 13.81 -15.23
CA LYS A 333 12.66 12.62 -16.08
C LYS A 333 11.42 11.81 -15.67
N ALA A 334 11.24 11.58 -14.36
CA ALA A 334 10.03 10.92 -13.84
C ALA A 334 8.75 11.65 -14.28
N ARG A 335 8.71 12.98 -14.15
CA ARG A 335 7.57 13.81 -14.55
C ARG A 335 7.34 13.83 -16.06
N GLY A 336 8.38 13.71 -16.88
CA GLY A 336 8.24 13.58 -18.33
C GLY A 336 7.47 12.32 -18.73
N LEU A 337 7.62 11.25 -17.94
CA LEU A 337 6.98 9.94 -18.17
C LEU A 337 5.61 9.79 -17.48
N ASP A 338 5.41 10.46 -16.34
CA ASP A 338 4.13 10.51 -15.60
C ASP A 338 3.79 11.97 -15.21
N PRO A 339 3.28 12.77 -16.17
CA PRO A 339 3.05 14.20 -15.97
C PRO A 339 1.91 14.52 -15.00
N ASP A 340 1.05 13.54 -14.70
CA ASP A 340 -0.08 13.67 -13.79
C ASP A 340 0.29 13.49 -12.31
N ASN A 341 1.52 13.06 -12.03
CA ASN A 341 1.99 12.83 -10.68
C ASN A 341 2.68 14.06 -10.09
N ASP A 342 1.87 14.90 -9.46
CA ASP A 342 2.31 16.14 -8.83
C ASP A 342 3.37 15.95 -7.72
N VAL A 343 3.54 14.73 -7.21
CA VAL A 343 4.52 14.46 -6.15
C VAL A 343 5.93 14.83 -6.59
N TYR A 344 6.26 14.67 -7.88
CA TYR A 344 7.58 14.99 -8.40
C TYR A 344 7.90 16.48 -8.28
N ALA A 345 6.96 17.34 -8.69
CA ALA A 345 7.14 18.78 -8.60
C ALA A 345 7.19 19.26 -7.14
N LEU A 346 6.38 18.65 -6.27
CA LEU A 346 6.42 18.95 -4.83
C LEU A 346 7.75 18.54 -4.19
N LYS A 347 8.30 17.38 -4.56
CA LYS A 347 9.62 16.92 -4.09
C LYS A 347 10.77 17.75 -4.65
N MET A 348 10.70 18.19 -5.92
CA MET A 348 11.69 19.12 -6.47
C MET A 348 11.69 20.47 -5.74
N ALA A 349 10.51 21.02 -5.44
CA ALA A 349 10.40 22.26 -4.66
C ALA A 349 10.93 22.07 -3.23
N SER A 350 10.56 20.97 -2.57
CA SER A 350 11.05 20.61 -1.24
C SER A 350 12.58 20.53 -1.18
N ALA A 351 13.21 19.89 -2.17
CA ALA A 351 14.66 19.80 -2.27
C ALA A 351 15.32 21.19 -2.36
N CYS A 352 14.75 22.11 -3.15
CA CYS A 352 15.24 23.50 -3.23
C CYS A 352 15.09 24.22 -1.87
N PHE A 353 13.94 24.06 -1.21
CA PHE A 353 13.65 24.71 0.07
C PHE A 353 14.55 24.22 1.21
N ARG A 354 14.91 22.93 1.22
CA ARG A 354 15.86 22.38 2.18
C ARG A 354 17.23 23.07 2.14
N GLU A 355 17.70 23.40 0.93
CA GLU A 355 18.97 24.12 0.72
C GLU A 355 18.82 25.65 0.73
N HIS A 356 17.69 26.17 1.20
CA HIS A 356 17.39 27.61 1.23
C HIS A 356 17.34 28.30 -0.16
N ASP A 357 17.32 27.54 -1.25
CA ASP A 357 17.04 28.04 -2.60
C ASP A 357 15.52 28.22 -2.79
N TYR A 358 14.96 29.14 -2.00
CA TYR A 358 13.53 29.40 -1.98
C TYR A 358 13.01 29.95 -3.31
N SER A 359 13.82 30.73 -4.03
CA SER A 359 13.46 31.28 -5.34
C SER A 359 13.20 30.18 -6.37
N SER A 360 14.08 29.18 -6.48
CA SER A 360 13.87 28.07 -7.41
C SER A 360 12.67 27.21 -7.02
N GLY A 361 12.51 26.90 -5.73
CA GLY A 361 11.36 26.13 -5.26
C GLY A 361 10.03 26.84 -5.49
N GLU A 362 9.99 28.16 -5.24
CA GLU A 362 8.83 29.02 -5.49
C GLU A 362 8.47 29.07 -6.98
N ALA A 363 9.47 29.14 -7.87
CA ALA A 363 9.24 29.10 -9.31
C ALA A 363 8.59 27.77 -9.77
N ILE A 364 9.02 26.64 -9.20
CA ILE A 364 8.43 25.32 -9.47
C ILE A 364 6.97 25.28 -9.02
N LEU A 365 6.69 25.71 -7.78
CA LEU A 365 5.32 25.75 -7.25
C LEU A 365 4.43 26.68 -8.07
N ARG A 366 4.91 27.88 -8.41
CA ARG A 366 4.18 28.87 -9.19
C ARG A 366 3.78 28.33 -10.55
N SER A 367 4.70 27.68 -11.26
CA SER A 367 4.45 27.06 -12.57
C SER A 367 3.35 26.00 -12.47
N LEU A 368 3.46 25.09 -11.50
CA LEU A 368 2.47 24.03 -11.29
C LEU A 368 1.09 24.59 -10.90
N MET A 369 1.05 25.47 -9.89
CA MET A 369 -0.17 26.07 -9.38
C MET A 369 -0.91 26.85 -10.47
N THR A 370 -0.18 27.67 -11.24
CA THR A 370 -0.75 28.46 -12.34
C THR A 370 -1.32 27.56 -13.42
N THR A 371 -0.60 26.52 -13.82
CA THR A 371 -1.05 25.55 -14.83
C THR A 371 -2.34 24.85 -14.38
N GLN A 372 -2.36 24.32 -13.17
CA GLN A 372 -3.54 23.62 -12.63
C GLN A 372 -4.74 24.56 -12.45
N PHE A 373 -4.50 25.80 -11.98
CA PHE A 373 -5.56 26.77 -11.79
C PHE A 373 -6.15 27.28 -13.12
N ARG A 374 -5.32 27.42 -14.16
CA ARG A 374 -5.78 27.76 -15.52
C ARG A 374 -6.63 26.63 -16.10
N ALA A 375 -6.17 25.38 -15.98
CA ALA A 375 -6.92 24.21 -16.45
C ALA A 375 -8.25 24.04 -15.70
N ARG A 376 -8.25 24.26 -14.38
CA ARG A 376 -9.46 24.21 -13.54
C ARG A 376 -9.34 25.19 -12.38
N PRO A 377 -10.07 26.33 -12.39
CA PRO A 377 -9.96 27.37 -11.37
C PRO A 377 -10.71 27.01 -10.07
N GLN A 378 -10.44 25.81 -9.51
CA GLN A 378 -11.05 25.25 -8.31
C GLN A 378 -10.00 24.94 -7.25
N ILE A 379 -10.33 25.20 -5.98
CA ILE A 379 -9.50 24.86 -4.83
C ILE A 379 -10.17 23.73 -4.01
N PRO A 380 -9.44 22.70 -3.56
CA PRO A 380 -7.98 22.53 -3.70
C PRO A 380 -7.57 22.17 -5.12
N LEU A 381 -6.39 22.68 -5.51
CA LEU A 381 -5.68 22.23 -6.71
C LEU A 381 -5.26 20.76 -6.55
N PRO A 382 -5.09 20.00 -7.65
CA PRO A 382 -4.55 18.64 -7.61
C PRO A 382 -3.31 18.49 -6.69
N MET A 383 -2.32 19.36 -6.81
CA MET A 383 -1.10 19.30 -5.98
C MET A 383 -1.37 19.49 -4.48
N MET A 384 -2.38 20.32 -4.14
CA MET A 384 -2.77 20.53 -2.75
C MET A 384 -3.42 19.27 -2.19
N LYS A 385 -4.15 18.49 -3.00
CA LYS A 385 -4.70 17.22 -2.55
C LYS A 385 -3.58 16.25 -2.17
N VAL A 386 -2.48 16.22 -2.92
CA VAL A 386 -1.29 15.41 -2.59
C VAL A 386 -0.66 15.86 -1.27
N LEU A 387 -0.46 17.17 -1.07
CA LEU A 387 0.04 17.71 0.21
C LEU A 387 -0.85 17.37 1.42
N GLY A 388 -2.16 17.23 1.19
CA GLY A 388 -3.14 16.87 2.21
C GLY A 388 -3.49 15.40 2.27
N ASP A 389 -2.83 14.53 1.49
CA ASP A 389 -3.18 13.11 1.41
C ASP A 389 -2.62 12.36 2.61
N GLU A 390 -3.50 11.63 3.29
CA GLU A 390 -3.20 10.79 4.44
C GLU A 390 -3.12 9.33 3.98
N ALA A 391 -2.09 8.62 4.43
CA ALA A 391 -1.93 7.19 4.24
C ALA A 391 -1.66 6.50 5.60
N SER A 392 -1.60 5.17 5.61
CA SER A 392 -1.35 4.38 6.83
C SER A 392 0.03 4.72 7.42
N GLY A 393 0.06 5.63 8.39
CA GLY A 393 1.28 6.12 9.05
C GLY A 393 1.50 7.64 9.00
N GLY A 394 0.63 8.42 8.33
CA GLY A 394 0.71 9.89 8.32
C GLY A 394 0.50 10.50 6.94
N PHE A 395 0.88 11.78 6.80
CA PHE A 395 0.82 12.49 5.52
C PHE A 395 1.93 12.03 4.58
N VAL A 396 1.61 11.94 3.28
CA VAL A 396 2.56 11.48 2.24
C VAL A 396 3.86 12.30 2.22
N LEU A 397 3.75 13.61 2.45
CA LEU A 397 4.87 14.57 2.43
C LEU A 397 5.19 15.14 3.81
N ALA A 398 4.91 14.38 4.89
CA ALA A 398 5.10 14.86 6.25
C ALA A 398 6.53 15.37 6.53
N ARG A 399 7.55 14.68 5.98
CA ARG A 399 8.97 15.05 6.11
C ARG A 399 9.32 16.37 5.41
N ASP A 400 8.50 16.83 4.48
CA ASP A 400 8.76 18.00 3.67
C ASP A 400 8.11 19.27 4.23
N PHE A 401 7.11 19.12 5.10
CA PHE A 401 6.24 20.22 5.54
C PHE A 401 7.00 21.39 6.18
N GLU A 402 8.08 21.10 6.90
CA GLU A 402 8.90 22.14 7.51
C GLU A 402 9.61 23.02 6.47
N PHE A 403 10.05 22.46 5.35
CA PHE A 403 10.72 23.21 4.28
C PHE A 403 9.74 24.15 3.57
N PHE A 404 8.50 23.71 3.33
CA PHE A 404 7.44 24.57 2.81
C PHE A 404 7.10 25.72 3.78
N LEU A 405 7.11 25.45 5.10
CA LEU A 405 6.86 26.48 6.11
C LEU A 405 8.02 27.48 6.20
N ALA A 406 9.27 27.01 6.12
CA ALA A 406 10.46 27.86 6.09
C ALA A 406 10.41 28.84 4.88
N ALA A 407 10.15 28.33 3.68
CA ALA A 407 9.99 29.16 2.48
C ALA A 407 8.82 30.16 2.60
N ALA A 408 7.71 29.75 3.21
CA ALA A 408 6.59 30.64 3.48
C ALA A 408 6.96 31.80 4.41
N ASN A 409 7.70 31.51 5.48
CA ASN A 409 8.18 32.51 6.45
C ASN A 409 9.24 33.43 5.83
N ALA A 410 9.98 32.96 4.83
CA ALA A 410 10.89 33.77 4.02
C ALA A 410 10.17 34.65 2.97
N GLY A 411 8.83 34.66 2.95
CA GLY A 411 8.04 35.58 2.11
C GLY A 411 7.63 35.02 0.74
N HIS A 412 7.79 33.72 0.50
CA HIS A 412 7.44 33.11 -0.79
C HIS A 412 5.95 32.73 -0.86
N PRO A 413 5.14 33.35 -1.75
CA PRO A 413 3.68 33.29 -1.64
C PRO A 413 3.06 31.96 -2.09
N CYS A 414 3.62 31.25 -3.07
CA CYS A 414 3.13 29.90 -3.41
C CYS A 414 3.43 28.91 -2.29
N ALA A 415 4.62 28.99 -1.69
CA ALA A 415 4.96 28.24 -0.49
C ALA A 415 4.00 28.57 0.68
N ALA A 416 3.70 29.84 0.93
CA ALA A 416 2.75 30.26 1.95
C ALA A 416 1.33 29.71 1.71
N ALA A 417 0.86 29.71 0.46
CA ALA A 417 -0.42 29.12 0.09
C ALA A 417 -0.47 27.59 0.29
N CYS A 418 0.64 26.90 0.01
CA CYS A 418 0.78 25.46 0.27
C CYS A 418 0.82 25.17 1.79
N SER A 419 1.62 25.92 2.54
CA SER A 419 1.76 25.80 4.00
C SER A 419 0.45 26.08 4.73
N ALA A 420 -0.35 27.04 4.26
CA ALA A 420 -1.70 27.27 4.75
C ALA A 420 -2.60 26.04 4.59
N TRP A 421 -2.53 25.38 3.43
CA TRP A 421 -3.28 24.14 3.17
C TRP A 421 -2.80 23.00 4.06
N ILE A 422 -1.48 22.78 4.14
CA ILE A 422 -0.85 21.77 5.01
C ILE A 422 -1.31 21.95 6.46
N ARG A 423 -1.19 23.16 7.02
CA ARG A 423 -1.61 23.46 8.41
C ARG A 423 -3.09 23.18 8.66
N GLN A 424 -3.96 23.55 7.73
CA GLN A 424 -5.38 23.20 7.82
C GLN A 424 -5.60 21.68 7.84
N GLN A 425 -4.76 20.90 7.15
CA GLN A 425 -4.86 19.44 7.17
C GLN A 425 -4.26 18.81 8.44
N VAL A 426 -3.13 19.29 8.93
CA VAL A 426 -2.43 18.62 10.04
C VAL A 426 -3.06 18.94 11.39
N SER A 427 -3.19 20.21 11.77
CA SER A 427 -3.61 20.60 13.13
C SER A 427 -5.08 21.00 13.25
N ALA A 428 -5.77 21.17 12.12
CA ALA A 428 -7.10 21.81 12.04
C ALA A 428 -7.16 23.22 12.68
N GLU A 429 -6.02 23.81 13.03
CA GLU A 429 -5.93 25.15 13.62
C GLU A 429 -6.18 26.20 12.54
N MET A 430 -7.31 26.89 12.69
CA MET A 430 -7.74 27.87 11.69
C MET A 430 -6.84 29.12 11.66
N LYS A 431 -6.42 29.62 12.82
CA LYS A 431 -5.69 30.90 12.91
C LYS A 431 -4.32 30.85 12.21
N PRO A 432 -3.44 29.87 12.48
CA PRO A 432 -2.14 29.79 11.80
C PRO A 432 -2.27 29.53 10.31
N ALA A 433 -3.21 28.66 9.90
CA ALA A 433 -3.48 28.41 8.48
C ALA A 433 -3.97 29.68 7.75
N LEU A 434 -4.84 30.46 8.37
CA LEU A 434 -5.35 31.71 7.79
C LEU A 434 -4.25 32.79 7.72
N ALA A 435 -3.36 32.86 8.70
CA ALA A 435 -2.22 33.79 8.67
C ALA A 435 -1.33 33.52 7.45
N LEU A 436 -0.95 32.27 7.21
CA LEU A 436 -0.17 31.87 6.03
C LEU A 436 -0.91 32.16 4.71
N ALA A 437 -2.22 31.92 4.67
CA ALA A 437 -3.01 32.24 3.47
C ALA A 437 -3.04 33.75 3.20
N ARG A 438 -3.12 34.58 4.24
CA ARG A 438 -3.04 36.04 4.12
C ARG A 438 -1.69 36.51 3.63
N LEU A 439 -0.58 35.87 4.04
CA LEU A 439 0.75 36.20 3.48
C LEU A 439 0.76 36.08 1.95
N SER A 440 0.19 35.00 1.40
CA SER A 440 0.12 34.83 -0.06
C SER A 440 -0.73 35.92 -0.75
N VAL A 441 -1.82 36.36 -0.12
CA VAL A 441 -2.69 37.42 -0.66
C VAL A 441 -2.03 38.80 -0.53
N SER A 442 -1.35 39.09 0.58
CA SER A 442 -0.65 40.37 0.78
C SER A 442 0.50 40.54 -0.19
N ALA A 443 1.24 39.45 -0.47
CA ALA A 443 2.32 39.47 -1.46
C ALA A 443 1.79 39.71 -2.89
N GLU A 444 0.65 39.14 -3.26
CA GLU A 444 0.03 39.34 -4.58
C GLU A 444 -1.49 39.57 -4.50
N PRO A 445 -1.94 40.80 -4.17
CA PRO A 445 -3.36 41.07 -3.89
C PRO A 445 -4.29 40.82 -5.08
N ALA A 446 -3.78 41.04 -6.30
CA ALA A 446 -4.54 40.81 -7.53
C ALA A 446 -4.75 39.32 -7.82
N ASN A 447 -3.91 38.43 -7.26
CA ASN A 447 -3.89 37.01 -7.62
C ASN A 447 -5.18 36.30 -7.18
N ARG A 448 -6.01 35.94 -8.17
CA ARG A 448 -7.32 35.31 -7.95
C ARG A 448 -7.20 33.93 -7.27
N MET A 449 -6.11 33.22 -7.50
CA MET A 449 -5.86 31.91 -6.92
C MET A 449 -5.66 32.01 -5.41
N PHE A 450 -4.77 32.90 -4.95
CA PHE A 450 -4.51 33.11 -3.52
C PHE A 450 -5.77 33.57 -2.78
N ARG A 451 -6.55 34.49 -3.34
CA ARG A 451 -7.86 34.89 -2.77
C ARG A 451 -8.86 33.74 -2.67
N LYS A 452 -8.83 32.77 -3.60
CA LYS A 452 -9.67 31.56 -3.50
C LYS A 452 -9.15 30.58 -2.44
N ILE A 453 -7.83 30.46 -2.30
CA ILE A 453 -7.20 29.63 -1.27
C ILE A 453 -7.53 30.18 0.11
N GLU A 454 -7.33 31.48 0.35
CA GLU A 454 -7.67 32.12 1.63
C GLU A 454 -9.15 31.92 1.99
N ARG A 455 -10.07 32.15 1.05
CA ARG A 455 -11.51 31.87 1.26
C ARG A 455 -11.77 30.39 1.58
N ARG A 456 -11.08 29.47 0.92
CA ARG A 456 -11.20 28.03 1.18
C ARG A 456 -10.69 27.69 2.58
N ILE A 457 -9.58 28.26 3.01
CA ILE A 457 -9.01 28.07 4.35
C ILE A 457 -10.00 28.62 5.39
N ARG A 458 -10.51 29.84 5.23
CA ARG A 458 -11.48 30.49 6.13
C ARG A 458 -12.77 29.68 6.33
N ARG A 459 -13.21 28.92 5.33
CA ARG A 459 -14.39 28.03 5.40
C ARG A 459 -14.14 26.75 6.21
N GLY A 460 -12.90 26.42 6.56
CA GLY A 460 -12.56 25.24 7.34
C GLY A 460 -12.68 23.91 6.59
N ARG A 461 -12.27 22.81 7.23
CA ARG A 461 -12.35 21.47 6.63
C ARG A 461 -13.79 21.09 6.33
N LYS A 462 -14.02 20.53 5.14
CA LYS A 462 -15.33 19.98 4.79
C LYS A 462 -15.54 18.69 5.62
N PRO A 463 -16.67 18.54 6.32
CA PRO A 463 -16.92 17.33 7.10
C PRO A 463 -16.87 16.06 6.23
N LYS A 464 -16.13 15.04 6.68
CA LYS A 464 -15.99 13.75 5.98
C LYS A 464 -17.35 13.01 5.92
N ALA A 465 -18.17 13.07 6.99
CA ALA A 465 -19.49 12.44 7.10
C ALA A 465 -20.61 13.41 7.56
N GLY A 466 -21.87 12.97 7.46
CA GLY A 466 -23.06 13.70 7.90
C GLY A 466 -23.64 14.68 6.86
N ARG A 467 -24.86 14.43 6.38
CA ARG A 467 -25.55 15.33 5.41
C ARG A 467 -25.79 16.71 6.00
N LEU A 468 -26.21 16.79 7.27
CA LEU A 468 -26.41 18.04 8.01
C LEU A 468 -25.11 18.82 8.23
N ALA A 469 -24.01 18.13 8.60
CA ALA A 469 -22.70 18.77 8.75
C ALA A 469 -22.18 19.32 7.40
N LYS A 470 -22.37 18.56 6.30
CA LYS A 470 -22.03 19.01 4.94
C LYS A 470 -22.90 20.19 4.49
N LEU A 471 -24.19 20.22 4.85
CA LEU A 471 -25.12 21.31 4.56
C LEU A 471 -24.78 22.57 5.36
N ARG A 472 -24.54 22.45 6.68
CA ARG A 472 -24.08 23.55 7.53
C ARG A 472 -22.76 24.14 7.04
N TRP A 473 -21.81 23.30 6.62
CA TRP A 473 -20.56 23.76 6.02
C TRP A 473 -20.76 24.51 4.70
N ARG A 474 -21.72 24.09 3.85
CA ARG A 474 -22.09 24.81 2.62
C ARG A 474 -22.74 26.16 2.93
N LEU A 475 -23.66 26.21 3.89
CA LEU A 475 -24.39 27.42 4.29
C LEU A 475 -23.50 28.44 5.00
N ALA A 476 -22.59 28.01 5.87
CA ALA A 476 -21.57 28.89 6.48
C ALA A 476 -20.63 29.53 5.44
N GLY A 477 -20.56 28.96 4.22
CA GLY A 477 -19.86 29.54 3.09
C GLY A 477 -20.62 30.63 2.34
N LEU A 478 -21.93 30.78 2.59
CA LEU A 478 -22.85 31.75 1.98
C LEU A 478 -23.20 32.91 2.92
N THR A 479 -23.22 32.71 4.24
CA THR A 479 -23.59 33.72 5.25
C THR A 479 -22.45 34.64 5.73
N ARG A 480 -21.29 34.62 5.06
CA ARG A 480 -20.12 35.47 5.39
C ARG A 480 -19.74 36.43 4.25
N PHE A 481 -20.74 36.83 3.46
CA PHE A 481 -20.62 37.91 2.48
C PHE A 481 -21.17 39.20 3.06
#